data_AF-A0A2J6WVC4-F1
#
_entry.id   AF-A0A2J6WVC4-F1
#
_cell.length_a   1.000
_cell.length_b   1.000
_cell.length_c   1.000
_cell.angle_alpha   90.00
_cell.angle_beta   90.00
_cell.angle_gamma   90.00
#
_symmetry.space_group_name_H-M   'P 1'
#
loop_
_entity.id
_entity.type
_entity.pdbx_description
1 polymer ?
#
loop_
_entity_poly.entity_id
_entity_poly.type
_entity_poly.pdbx_seq_one_letter_code
_entity_poly.pdbx_strand_id
1 'polypeptide(L)'
;MGIAWEEKFAREGLTFDDVLLIPAESNVLPSTVDVSTWLTRTIRLNIPIVSAAMDTVTEHRLAIALAREGGIGIIHKNMPIAQQAEMVRKVKRSESGMITDPITLPPDRTVGDALDLMAEYKISGVPVTTADGDLIGIITNRDLRFETDRTRPIRELMTSRNLVTVPEGTTLEEAKEVLHRHRIEKVLVVDERGKLSGMITVKDIMKRIEYPNACKDEKG
;
A
#
# COMPACT_ATOMS: atom_id res chain seq x y z
N MET A 1 26.82 45.00 -7.98
CA MET A 1 25.78 45.76 -8.71
C MET A 1 24.57 45.80 -7.79
N GLY A 2 24.38 46.89 -7.06
CA GLY A 2 23.27 47.04 -6.11
C GLY A 2 22.03 47.55 -6.82
N ILE A 3 20.87 46.96 -6.51
CA ILE A 3 19.55 47.41 -6.99
C ILE A 3 19.36 48.88 -6.55
N ALA A 4 18.94 49.75 -7.46
CA ALA A 4 18.73 51.17 -7.16
C ALA A 4 17.66 51.33 -6.06
N TRP A 5 17.76 52.36 -5.21
CA TRP A 5 16.82 52.58 -4.09
C TRP A 5 15.36 52.61 -4.54
N GLU A 6 15.11 53.19 -5.71
CA GLU A 6 13.78 53.30 -6.33
C GLU A 6 13.23 51.94 -6.80
N GLU A 7 14.10 51.03 -7.23
CA GLU A 7 13.73 49.67 -7.67
C GLU A 7 13.38 48.74 -6.51
N LYS A 8 13.72 49.10 -5.25
CA LYS A 8 13.43 48.26 -4.06
C LYS A 8 11.94 48.11 -3.77
N PHE A 9 11.13 49.11 -4.11
CA PHE A 9 9.69 49.16 -3.81
C PHE A 9 8.82 49.27 -5.07
N ALA A 10 9.41 49.16 -6.26
CA ALA A 10 8.72 49.32 -7.53
C ALA A 10 7.84 48.12 -7.93
N ARG A 11 7.96 46.98 -7.24
CA ARG A 11 7.19 45.76 -7.56
C ARG A 11 5.99 45.63 -6.64
N GLU A 12 4.83 45.45 -7.24
CA GLU A 12 3.61 45.05 -6.55
C GLU A 12 3.57 43.53 -6.42
N GLY A 13 3.15 43.04 -5.26
CA GLY A 13 2.88 41.63 -4.99
C GLY A 13 1.40 41.46 -4.69
N LEU A 14 0.79 40.46 -5.31
CA LEU A 14 -0.61 40.10 -5.07
C LEU A 14 -0.67 38.78 -4.30
N THR A 15 -1.61 38.67 -3.35
CA THR A 15 -2.00 37.43 -2.68
C THR A 15 -3.35 36.92 -3.23
N PHE A 16 -3.82 35.77 -2.73
CA PHE A 16 -5.07 35.14 -3.18
C PHE A 16 -6.29 36.04 -2.99
N ASP A 17 -6.36 36.79 -1.88
CA ASP A 17 -7.51 37.65 -1.55
C ASP A 17 -7.55 38.96 -2.36
N ASP A 18 -6.47 39.29 -3.08
CA ASP A 18 -6.40 40.50 -3.90
C ASP A 18 -7.08 40.32 -5.27
N VAL A 19 -7.42 39.09 -5.66
CA VAL A 19 -7.88 38.76 -7.02
C VAL A 19 -9.08 37.80 -7.01
N LEU A 20 -9.86 37.85 -8.08
CA LEU A 20 -10.96 36.92 -8.35
C LEU A 20 -10.85 36.36 -9.77
N LEU A 21 -11.34 35.15 -9.98
CA LEU A 21 -11.48 34.56 -11.32
C LEU A 21 -12.75 35.08 -11.99
N ILE A 22 -12.62 35.56 -13.23
CA ILE A 22 -13.76 36.01 -14.05
C ILE A 22 -14.41 34.76 -14.67
N PRO A 23 -15.72 34.52 -14.44
CA PRO A 23 -16.43 33.42 -15.08
C PRO A 23 -16.42 33.54 -16.61
N ALA A 24 -16.34 32.41 -17.30
CA ALA A 24 -16.43 32.31 -18.75
C ALA A 24 -17.46 31.27 -19.17
N GLU A 25 -17.84 31.27 -20.45
CA GLU A 25 -18.71 30.23 -21.01
C GLU A 25 -18.08 28.84 -20.83
N SER A 26 -18.88 27.87 -20.37
CA SER A 26 -18.44 26.50 -20.15
C SER A 26 -19.50 25.53 -20.65
N ASN A 27 -19.05 24.52 -21.40
CA ASN A 27 -19.86 23.38 -21.84
C ASN A 27 -19.53 22.09 -21.06
N VAL A 28 -18.78 22.21 -19.95
CA VAL A 28 -18.34 21.08 -19.13
C VAL A 28 -19.06 21.12 -17.79
N LEU A 29 -19.53 19.96 -17.33
CA LEU A 29 -20.10 19.81 -16.00
C LEU A 29 -18.98 19.69 -14.96
N PRO A 30 -19.10 20.31 -13.77
CA PRO A 30 -18.07 20.22 -12.73
C PRO A 30 -17.67 18.79 -12.36
N SER A 31 -18.61 17.83 -12.40
CA SER A 31 -18.36 16.42 -12.10
C SER A 31 -17.54 15.68 -13.16
N THR A 32 -17.37 16.26 -14.34
CA THR A 32 -16.63 15.66 -15.47
C THR A 32 -15.27 16.31 -15.70
N VAL A 33 -14.88 17.27 -14.86
CA VAL A 33 -13.58 17.96 -14.98
C VAL A 33 -12.47 17.03 -14.49
N ASP A 34 -11.42 16.86 -15.30
CA ASP A 34 -10.19 16.19 -14.89
C ASP A 34 -9.32 17.19 -14.09
N VAL A 35 -9.13 16.90 -12.80
CA VAL A 35 -8.29 17.70 -11.90
C VAL A 35 -6.88 17.11 -11.71
N SER A 36 -6.53 16.08 -12.46
CA SER A 36 -5.21 15.45 -12.37
C SER A 36 -4.08 16.40 -12.79
N THR A 37 -2.91 16.23 -12.19
CA THR A 37 -1.76 17.10 -12.41
C THR A 37 -0.43 16.37 -12.26
N TRP A 38 0.65 16.95 -12.77
CA TRP A 38 1.99 16.41 -12.62
C TRP A 38 2.73 17.13 -11.49
N LEU A 39 3.10 16.39 -10.44
CA LEU A 39 3.95 16.91 -9.38
C LEU A 39 5.42 16.99 -9.83
N THR A 40 5.86 15.96 -10.55
CA THR A 40 7.20 15.89 -11.15
C THR A 40 7.10 15.43 -12.60
N ARG A 41 8.23 15.30 -13.29
CA ARG A 41 8.27 14.76 -14.66
C ARG A 41 7.76 13.31 -14.76
N THR A 42 7.72 12.58 -13.64
CA THR A 42 7.40 11.14 -13.60
C THR A 42 6.27 10.81 -12.64
N ILE A 43 5.83 11.75 -11.79
CA ILE A 43 4.78 11.52 -10.79
C ILE A 43 3.55 12.34 -11.18
N ARG A 44 2.50 11.63 -11.59
CA ARG A 44 1.15 12.18 -11.82
C ARG A 44 0.28 11.93 -10.60
N LEU A 45 -0.47 12.94 -10.19
CA LEU A 45 -1.48 12.88 -9.15
C LEU A 45 -2.87 12.91 -9.78
N ASN A 46 -3.84 12.23 -9.18
CA ASN A 46 -5.23 12.26 -9.63
C ASN A 46 -5.99 13.47 -9.07
N ILE A 47 -5.50 14.08 -7.98
CA ILE A 47 -5.93 15.38 -7.46
C ILE A 47 -4.71 16.27 -7.17
N PRO A 48 -4.82 17.60 -7.27
CA PRO A 48 -3.69 18.52 -7.10
C PRO A 48 -3.43 18.84 -5.62
N ILE A 49 -3.40 17.82 -4.75
CA ILE A 49 -3.24 17.97 -3.30
C ILE A 49 -1.98 17.25 -2.81
N VAL A 50 -1.12 18.01 -2.14
CA VAL A 50 0.11 17.52 -1.49
C VAL A 50 0.08 17.93 -0.02
N SER A 51 0.35 16.99 0.90
CA SER A 51 0.43 17.34 2.32
C SER A 51 1.82 17.87 2.70
N ALA A 52 1.84 18.84 3.61
CA ALA A 52 3.07 19.47 4.09
C ALA A 52 3.95 18.49 4.87
N ALA A 53 5.27 18.57 4.68
CA ALA A 53 6.27 17.72 5.34
C ALA A 53 6.57 18.15 6.78
N MET A 54 5.53 18.21 7.63
CA MET A 54 5.57 18.64 9.03
C MET A 54 5.19 17.49 9.96
N ASP A 55 5.80 17.43 11.14
CA ASP A 55 5.56 16.40 12.16
C ASP A 55 4.12 16.39 12.69
N THR A 56 3.50 17.57 12.76
CA THR A 56 2.10 17.73 13.14
C THR A 56 1.11 17.42 12.03
N VAL A 57 1.58 17.19 10.79
CA VAL A 57 0.71 17.04 9.61
C VAL A 57 0.85 15.64 9.02
N THR A 58 2.05 15.25 8.57
CA THR A 58 2.20 14.11 7.66
C THR A 58 3.09 13.02 8.21
N GLU A 59 2.46 12.02 8.82
CA GLU A 59 3.02 10.68 9.00
C GLU A 59 2.36 9.66 8.05
N HIS A 60 2.71 8.38 8.19
CA HIS A 60 2.19 7.28 7.37
C HIS A 60 0.65 7.26 7.27
N ARG A 61 -0.09 7.62 8.33
CA ARG A 61 -1.57 7.60 8.31
C ARG A 61 -2.16 8.59 7.31
N LEU A 62 -1.72 9.85 7.34
CA LEU A 62 -2.19 10.88 6.40
C LEU A 62 -1.68 10.58 5.00
N ALA A 63 -0.43 10.13 4.85
CA ALA A 63 0.11 9.79 3.54
C ALA A 63 -0.69 8.67 2.85
N ILE A 64 -1.11 7.63 3.59
CA ILE A 64 -1.99 6.56 3.07
C ILE A 64 -3.35 7.12 2.68
N ALA A 65 -3.98 7.91 3.56
CA ALA A 65 -5.30 8.47 3.29
C ALA A 65 -5.30 9.39 2.06
N LEU A 66 -4.32 10.28 1.96
CA LEU A 66 -4.22 11.22 0.85
C LEU A 66 -3.89 10.52 -0.47
N ALA A 67 -3.03 9.49 -0.45
CA ALA A 67 -2.75 8.68 -1.63
C ALA A 67 -4.01 7.96 -2.14
N ARG A 68 -4.88 7.47 -1.24
CA ARG A 68 -6.16 6.84 -1.61
C ARG A 68 -7.13 7.79 -2.31
N GLU A 69 -7.16 9.05 -1.89
CA GLU A 69 -7.96 10.10 -2.54
C GLU A 69 -7.32 10.63 -3.84
N GLY A 70 -6.08 10.20 -4.14
CA GLY A 70 -5.38 10.55 -5.39
C GLY A 70 -4.32 11.63 -5.28
N GLY A 71 -4.05 12.12 -4.07
CA GLY A 71 -2.97 13.07 -3.79
C GLY A 71 -1.69 12.36 -3.39
N ILE A 72 -0.79 13.08 -2.71
CA ILE A 72 0.46 12.50 -2.18
C ILE A 72 0.86 13.13 -0.85
N GLY A 73 1.30 12.30 0.09
CA GLY A 73 1.82 12.77 1.38
C GLY A 73 3.33 12.76 1.44
N ILE A 74 3.93 13.84 1.94
CA ILE A 74 5.38 13.95 2.18
C ILE A 74 5.67 13.70 3.66
N ILE A 75 6.29 12.56 3.99
CA ILE A 75 6.66 12.23 5.37
C ILE A 75 7.72 13.22 5.87
N HIS A 76 7.47 13.84 7.02
CA HIS A 76 8.41 14.77 7.64
C HIS A 76 9.75 14.10 8.03
N LYS A 77 10.78 14.92 8.29
CA LYS A 77 12.14 14.46 8.62
C LYS A 77 12.51 14.56 10.11
N ASN A 78 11.57 14.91 10.97
CA ASN A 78 11.80 15.11 12.41
C ASN A 78 11.80 13.76 13.17
N MET A 79 12.62 12.81 12.70
CA MET A 79 12.79 11.48 13.29
C MET A 79 14.08 10.80 12.76
N PRO A 80 14.59 9.74 13.42
CA PRO A 80 15.69 8.96 12.89
C PRO A 80 15.38 8.34 11.52
N ILE A 81 16.41 8.15 10.68
CA ILE A 81 16.31 7.60 9.32
C ILE A 81 15.55 6.26 9.31
N ALA A 82 15.85 5.37 10.27
CA ALA A 82 15.20 4.07 10.38
C ALA A 82 13.67 4.18 10.58
N GLN A 83 13.23 5.15 11.38
CA GLN A 83 11.82 5.39 11.65
C GLN A 83 11.11 5.99 10.43
N GLN A 84 11.75 6.92 9.73
CA GLN A 84 11.21 7.51 8.50
C GLN A 84 11.08 6.45 7.40
N ALA A 85 12.09 5.62 7.21
CA ALA A 85 12.06 4.50 6.27
C ALA A 85 10.91 3.53 6.60
N GLU A 86 10.66 3.26 7.88
CA GLU A 86 9.56 2.40 8.30
C GLU A 86 8.18 3.03 8.03
N MET A 87 8.03 4.35 8.18
CA MET A 87 6.80 5.04 7.76
C MET A 87 6.57 4.91 6.25
N VAL A 88 7.63 5.08 5.44
CA VAL A 88 7.55 4.88 3.98
C VAL A 88 7.16 3.44 3.64
N ARG A 89 7.75 2.44 4.29
CA ARG A 89 7.38 1.02 4.10
C ARG A 89 5.90 0.79 4.42
N LYS A 90 5.39 1.36 5.51
CA LYS A 90 3.97 1.25 5.89
C LYS A 90 3.05 1.86 4.82
N VAL A 91 3.42 3.00 4.23
CA VAL A 91 2.66 3.60 3.12
C VAL A 91 2.68 2.70 1.90
N LYS A 92 3.86 2.25 1.48
CA LYS A 92 4.02 1.41 0.28
C LYS A 92 3.34 0.04 0.37
N ARG A 93 3.26 -0.55 1.57
CA ARG A 93 2.54 -1.81 1.83
C ARG A 93 1.03 -1.63 2.00
N SER A 94 0.51 -0.40 2.03
CA SER A 94 -0.90 -0.16 2.33
C SER A 94 -1.86 -0.48 1.18
N GLU A 95 -1.38 -0.49 -0.06
CA GLU A 95 -2.18 -0.50 -1.30
C GLU A 95 -1.57 -1.39 -2.42
N SER A 96 -0.82 -2.44 -2.08
CA SER A 96 -0.27 -3.35 -3.09
C SER A 96 -1.35 -4.30 -3.61
N GLY A 97 -1.66 -4.25 -4.90
CA GLY A 97 -2.59 -5.21 -5.54
C GLY A 97 -2.07 -6.65 -5.45
N MET A 98 -0.75 -6.82 -5.45
CA MET A 98 -0.04 -8.06 -5.20
C MET A 98 1.09 -7.76 -4.21
N ILE A 99 1.14 -8.49 -3.10
CA ILE A 99 2.25 -8.41 -2.16
C ILE A 99 3.40 -9.19 -2.78
N THR A 100 4.40 -8.48 -3.29
CA THR A 100 5.68 -9.05 -3.76
C THR A 100 6.58 -9.27 -2.55
N ASP A 101 7.25 -10.43 -2.49
CA ASP A 101 8.09 -10.83 -1.35
C ASP A 101 7.35 -10.80 0.00
N PRO A 102 6.28 -11.62 0.16
CA PRO A 102 5.52 -11.67 1.40
C PRO A 102 6.40 -12.19 2.54
N ILE A 103 6.18 -11.67 3.76
CA ILE A 103 6.86 -12.19 4.94
C ILE A 103 6.45 -13.65 5.15
N THR A 104 7.42 -14.55 5.26
CA THR A 104 7.20 -15.98 5.45
C THR A 104 7.73 -16.48 6.79
N LEU A 105 7.33 -17.71 7.17
CA LEU A 105 7.90 -18.43 8.31
C LEU A 105 8.33 -19.84 7.90
N PRO A 106 9.41 -20.37 8.48
CA PRO A 106 9.73 -21.78 8.32
C PRO A 106 8.83 -22.68 9.20
N PRO A 107 8.62 -23.96 8.80
CA PRO A 107 7.57 -24.83 9.34
C PRO A 107 7.78 -25.23 10.82
N ASP A 108 9.00 -25.14 11.30
CA ASP A 108 9.45 -25.45 12.65
C ASP A 108 9.27 -24.29 13.64
N ARG A 109 8.93 -23.09 13.16
CA ARG A 109 8.60 -21.95 14.04
C ARG A 109 7.36 -22.22 14.86
N THR A 110 7.26 -21.51 15.96
CA THR A 110 6.19 -21.72 16.94
C THR A 110 4.94 -20.91 16.60
N VAL A 111 3.80 -21.31 17.15
CA VAL A 111 2.56 -20.53 17.13
C VAL A 111 2.78 -19.13 17.71
N GLY A 112 3.60 -19.01 18.76
CA GLY A 112 3.98 -17.72 19.35
C GLY A 112 4.66 -16.80 18.33
N ASP A 113 5.66 -17.30 17.62
CA ASP A 113 6.35 -16.54 16.57
C ASP A 113 5.38 -16.04 15.49
N ALA A 114 4.44 -16.89 15.06
CA ALA A 114 3.44 -16.53 14.05
C ALA A 114 2.47 -15.45 14.56
N LEU A 115 2.00 -15.54 15.80
CA LEU A 115 1.10 -14.55 16.40
C LEU A 115 1.80 -13.20 16.55
N ASP A 116 3.06 -13.20 17.00
CA ASP A 116 3.83 -11.97 17.20
C ASP A 116 4.10 -11.27 15.87
N LEU A 117 4.46 -12.04 14.83
CA LEU A 117 4.62 -11.56 13.48
C LEU A 117 3.31 -10.99 12.90
N MET A 118 2.18 -11.71 13.07
CA MET A 118 0.87 -11.24 12.63
C MET A 118 0.48 -9.92 13.33
N ALA A 119 0.78 -9.77 14.62
CA ALA A 119 0.50 -8.56 15.39
C ALA A 119 1.37 -7.37 14.97
N GLU A 120 2.68 -7.60 14.79
CA GLU A 120 3.65 -6.58 14.38
C GLU A 120 3.31 -5.99 13.01
N TYR A 121 3.06 -6.87 12.03
CA TYR A 121 2.80 -6.47 10.64
C TYR A 121 1.31 -6.28 10.33
N LYS A 122 0.42 -6.52 11.29
CA LYS A 122 -1.05 -6.43 11.14
C LYS A 122 -1.58 -7.25 9.95
N ILE A 123 -1.01 -8.43 9.76
CA ILE A 123 -1.40 -9.39 8.73
C ILE A 123 -2.18 -10.55 9.35
N SER A 124 -3.13 -11.11 8.61
CA SER A 124 -4.00 -12.20 9.10
C SER A 124 -3.65 -13.57 8.53
N GLY A 125 -2.54 -13.68 7.80
CA GLY A 125 -2.04 -14.92 7.25
C GLY A 125 -0.59 -14.78 6.80
N VAL A 126 0.17 -15.84 6.98
CA VAL A 126 1.61 -15.92 6.75
C VAL A 126 1.88 -17.17 5.92
N PRO A 127 2.48 -17.04 4.71
CA PRO A 127 2.95 -18.19 3.96
C PRO A 127 4.08 -18.91 4.71
N VAL A 128 4.10 -20.23 4.60
CA VAL A 128 5.12 -21.09 5.19
C VAL A 128 6.00 -21.62 4.07
N THR A 129 7.31 -21.38 4.17
CA THR A 129 8.29 -21.76 3.13
C THR A 129 9.46 -22.54 3.71
N THR A 130 10.13 -23.34 2.88
CA THR A 130 11.43 -23.93 3.20
C THR A 130 12.52 -22.84 3.19
N ALA A 131 13.72 -23.18 3.67
CA ALA A 131 14.90 -22.30 3.56
C ALA A 131 15.25 -21.98 2.10
N ASP A 132 14.93 -22.89 1.17
CA ASP A 132 15.14 -22.73 -0.26
C ASP A 132 14.04 -21.90 -0.96
N GLY A 133 12.99 -21.50 -0.24
CA GLY A 133 11.88 -20.68 -0.74
C GLY A 133 10.70 -21.47 -1.32
N ASP A 134 10.68 -22.79 -1.15
CA ASP A 134 9.56 -23.61 -1.63
C ASP A 134 8.34 -23.40 -0.76
N LEU A 135 7.19 -23.17 -1.38
CA LEU A 135 5.93 -23.00 -0.67
C LEU A 135 5.42 -24.35 -0.14
N ILE A 136 5.29 -24.46 1.17
CA ILE A 136 4.83 -25.70 1.84
C ILE A 136 3.52 -25.54 2.61
N GLY A 137 3.07 -24.30 2.83
CA GLY A 137 1.80 -24.07 3.51
C GLY A 137 1.42 -22.61 3.67
N ILE A 138 0.28 -22.40 4.33
CA ILE A 138 -0.14 -21.10 4.85
C ILE A 138 -0.73 -21.29 6.24
N ILE A 139 -0.38 -20.40 7.15
CA ILE A 139 -0.99 -20.31 8.47
C ILE A 139 -1.79 -19.01 8.56
N THR A 140 -3.03 -19.08 9.02
CA THR A 140 -3.93 -17.94 9.12
C THR A 140 -4.39 -17.71 10.54
N ASN A 141 -4.92 -16.52 10.80
CA ASN A 141 -5.50 -16.17 12.10
C ASN A 141 -6.70 -17.08 12.47
N ARG A 142 -7.30 -17.79 11.51
CA ARG A 142 -8.35 -18.79 11.78
C ARG A 142 -7.76 -20.06 12.40
N ASP A 143 -6.59 -20.48 11.93
CA ASP A 143 -5.91 -21.70 12.36
C ASP A 143 -5.34 -21.55 13.79
N LEU A 144 -4.96 -20.31 14.16
CA LEU A 144 -4.36 -20.00 15.46
C LEU A 144 -5.36 -19.52 16.52
N ARG A 145 -6.60 -19.17 16.15
CA ARG A 145 -7.56 -18.45 17.02
C ARG A 145 -7.83 -19.12 18.36
N PHE A 146 -7.85 -20.45 18.38
CA PHE A 146 -8.19 -21.25 19.56
C PHE A 146 -6.99 -22.03 20.10
N GLU A 147 -5.80 -21.77 19.57
CA GLU A 147 -4.58 -22.42 20.04
C GLU A 147 -4.08 -21.73 21.30
N THR A 148 -3.98 -22.49 22.39
CA THR A 148 -3.48 -21.99 23.68
C THR A 148 -2.00 -22.26 23.88
N ASP A 149 -1.46 -23.30 23.23
CA ASP A 149 -0.05 -23.65 23.33
C ASP A 149 0.78 -22.90 22.28
N ARG A 150 1.43 -21.84 22.73
CA ARG A 150 2.30 -20.99 21.90
C ARG A 150 3.60 -21.68 21.48
N THR A 151 3.97 -22.81 22.08
CA THR A 151 5.23 -23.51 21.78
C THR A 151 5.12 -24.51 20.63
N ARG A 152 3.88 -24.84 20.22
CA ARG A 152 3.65 -25.82 19.15
C ARG A 152 4.21 -25.35 17.82
N PRO A 153 4.82 -26.25 17.02
CA PRO A 153 5.27 -25.92 15.68
C PRO A 153 4.10 -25.59 14.73
N ILE A 154 4.25 -24.57 13.89
CA ILE A 154 3.21 -24.14 12.94
C ILE A 154 2.89 -25.21 11.89
N ARG A 155 3.84 -26.11 11.56
CA ARG A 155 3.61 -27.22 10.61
C ARG A 155 2.43 -28.13 10.98
N GLU A 156 2.07 -28.20 12.27
CA GLU A 156 0.96 -29.03 12.74
C GLU A 156 -0.41 -28.40 12.48
N LEU A 157 -0.46 -27.07 12.33
CA LEU A 157 -1.69 -26.30 12.21
C LEU A 157 -1.86 -25.66 10.83
N MET A 158 -0.76 -25.51 10.07
CA MET A 158 -0.81 -24.89 8.75
C MET A 158 -1.63 -25.72 7.76
N THR A 159 -2.28 -25.03 6.83
CA THR A 159 -2.83 -25.69 5.65
C THR A 159 -1.67 -26.03 4.71
N SER A 160 -1.46 -27.32 4.43
CA SER A 160 -0.34 -27.84 3.61
C SER A 160 -0.79 -28.67 2.41
N ARG A 161 -2.06 -29.11 2.38
CA ARG A 161 -2.64 -29.88 1.28
C ARG A 161 -3.66 -29.04 0.54
N ASN A 162 -3.77 -29.24 -0.78
CA ASN A 162 -4.70 -28.51 -1.65
C ASN A 162 -4.56 -26.98 -1.51
N LEU A 163 -3.31 -26.51 -1.43
CA LEU A 163 -3.02 -25.08 -1.46
C LEU A 163 -3.56 -24.49 -2.76
N VAL A 164 -4.40 -23.46 -2.63
CA VAL A 164 -4.88 -22.72 -3.77
C VAL A 164 -3.81 -21.69 -4.12
N THR A 165 -3.16 -21.91 -5.25
CA THR A 165 -2.11 -21.04 -5.79
C THR A 165 -2.48 -20.55 -7.18
N VAL A 166 -1.86 -19.46 -7.60
CA VAL A 166 -1.95 -18.90 -8.96
C VAL A 166 -0.54 -18.65 -9.49
N PRO A 167 -0.30 -18.74 -10.82
CA PRO A 167 1.01 -18.46 -11.38
C PRO A 167 1.36 -16.96 -11.34
N GLU A 168 2.64 -16.64 -11.39
CA GLU A 168 3.10 -15.27 -11.66
C GLU A 168 2.43 -14.69 -12.92
N GLY A 169 2.14 -13.39 -12.89
CA GLY A 169 1.42 -12.70 -13.97
C GLY A 169 -0.11 -12.78 -13.89
N THR A 170 -0.67 -13.51 -12.93
CA THR A 170 -2.13 -13.56 -12.69
C THR A 170 -2.68 -12.16 -12.41
N THR A 171 -3.72 -11.78 -13.15
CA THR A 171 -4.42 -10.50 -13.00
C THR A 171 -5.25 -10.45 -11.72
N LEU A 172 -5.62 -9.25 -11.27
CA LEU A 172 -6.49 -9.12 -10.08
C LEU A 172 -7.88 -9.70 -10.32
N GLU A 173 -8.38 -9.61 -11.54
CA GLU A 173 -9.68 -10.15 -11.97
C GLU A 173 -9.67 -11.69 -11.89
N GLU A 174 -8.64 -12.34 -12.42
CA GLU A 174 -8.46 -13.80 -12.29
C GLU A 174 -8.29 -14.21 -10.82
N ALA A 175 -7.49 -13.47 -10.06
CA ALA A 175 -7.32 -13.72 -8.63
C ALA A 175 -8.65 -13.60 -7.87
N LYS A 176 -9.49 -12.60 -8.21
CA LYS A 176 -10.84 -12.43 -7.63
C LYS A 176 -11.71 -13.64 -7.89
N GLU A 177 -11.69 -14.20 -9.11
CA GLU A 177 -12.42 -15.42 -9.44
C GLU A 177 -11.94 -16.63 -8.64
N VAL A 178 -10.62 -16.80 -8.49
CA VAL A 178 -10.03 -17.90 -7.71
C VAL A 178 -10.40 -17.80 -6.24
N LEU A 179 -10.28 -16.60 -5.65
CA LEU A 179 -10.66 -16.32 -4.26
C LEU A 179 -12.16 -16.61 -4.03
N HIS A 180 -13.02 -16.20 -4.96
CA HIS A 180 -14.46 -16.43 -4.89
C HIS A 180 -14.81 -17.92 -5.00
N ARG A 181 -14.25 -18.63 -5.99
CA ARG A 181 -14.49 -20.05 -6.26
C ARG A 181 -14.13 -20.93 -5.07
N HIS A 182 -12.98 -20.65 -4.45
CA HIS A 182 -12.48 -21.43 -3.31
C HIS A 182 -12.94 -20.90 -1.95
N ARG A 183 -13.66 -19.77 -1.91
CA ARG A 183 -14.15 -19.11 -0.68
C ARG A 183 -13.02 -18.81 0.33
N ILE A 184 -11.89 -18.35 -0.19
CA ILE A 184 -10.70 -18.00 0.59
C ILE A 184 -10.41 -16.50 0.50
N GLU A 185 -9.71 -15.97 1.50
CA GLU A 185 -9.39 -14.53 1.58
C GLU A 185 -8.03 -14.15 0.98
N LYS A 186 -7.18 -15.16 0.71
CA LYS A 186 -5.81 -14.98 0.25
C LYS A 186 -5.49 -16.07 -0.76
N VAL A 187 -4.73 -15.73 -1.79
CA VAL A 187 -4.21 -16.67 -2.78
C VAL A 187 -2.72 -16.42 -2.95
N LEU A 188 -1.95 -17.50 -2.98
CA LEU A 188 -0.49 -17.44 -3.06
C LEU A 188 -0.08 -17.47 -4.53
N VAL A 189 0.90 -16.64 -4.87
CA VAL A 189 1.45 -16.53 -6.22
C VAL A 189 2.76 -17.32 -6.25
N VAL A 190 2.87 -18.27 -7.18
CA VAL A 190 4.04 -19.14 -7.32
C VAL A 190 4.70 -18.96 -8.69
N ASP A 191 6.03 -19.10 -8.71
CA ASP A 191 6.82 -19.11 -9.94
C ASP A 191 6.70 -20.46 -10.68
N GLU A 192 7.35 -20.57 -11.85
CA GLU A 192 7.38 -21.81 -12.65
C GLU A 192 7.98 -23.02 -11.92
N ARG A 193 8.77 -22.79 -10.86
CA ARG A 193 9.42 -23.81 -10.05
C ARG A 193 8.61 -24.17 -8.80
N GLY A 194 7.46 -23.54 -8.59
CA GLY A 194 6.61 -23.72 -7.41
C GLY A 194 7.08 -22.95 -6.17
N LYS A 195 8.02 -22.01 -6.31
CA LYS A 195 8.45 -21.15 -5.20
C LYS A 195 7.48 -20.00 -4.99
N LEU A 196 7.38 -19.54 -3.74
CA LEU A 196 6.53 -18.41 -3.42
C LEU A 196 7.12 -17.12 -4.00
N SER A 197 6.36 -16.46 -4.87
CA SER A 197 6.71 -15.17 -5.46
C SER A 197 5.91 -14.02 -4.84
N GLY A 198 4.66 -14.29 -4.45
CA GLY A 198 3.76 -13.25 -3.96
C GLY A 198 2.50 -13.77 -3.28
N MET A 199 1.65 -12.84 -2.89
CA MET A 199 0.33 -13.14 -2.33
C MET A 199 -0.67 -12.04 -2.69
N ILE A 200 -1.88 -12.42 -3.06
CA ILE A 200 -3.00 -11.50 -3.32
C ILE A 200 -4.05 -11.71 -2.25
N THR A 201 -4.59 -10.61 -1.69
CA THR A 201 -5.62 -10.68 -0.65
C THR A 201 -6.93 -10.01 -1.10
N VAL A 202 -8.06 -10.53 -0.61
CA VAL A 202 -9.38 -9.91 -0.83
C VAL A 202 -9.39 -8.46 -0.34
N LYS A 203 -8.68 -8.17 0.75
CA LYS A 203 -8.59 -6.82 1.32
C LYS A 203 -7.99 -5.82 0.31
N ASP A 204 -6.99 -6.21 -0.46
CA ASP A 204 -6.34 -5.32 -1.42
C ASP A 204 -7.20 -5.13 -2.68
N ILE A 205 -7.93 -6.17 -3.10
CA ILE A 205 -8.95 -6.06 -4.16
C ILE A 205 -10.06 -5.08 -3.72
N MET A 206 -10.56 -5.21 -2.49
CA MET A 206 -11.62 -4.34 -1.96
C MET A 206 -11.17 -2.88 -1.89
N LYS A 207 -9.94 -2.60 -1.43
CA LYS A 207 -9.40 -1.22 -1.42
C LYS A 207 -9.35 -0.61 -2.82
N ARG A 208 -8.99 -1.40 -3.85
CA ARG A 208 -8.96 -0.89 -5.24
C ARG A 208 -10.34 -0.50 -5.75
N ILE A 209 -11.39 -1.18 -5.29
CA ILE A 209 -12.78 -0.83 -5.60
C ILE A 209 -13.22 0.40 -4.81
N GLU A 210 -12.83 0.49 -3.54
CA GLU A 210 -13.17 1.60 -2.64
C GLU A 210 -12.48 2.92 -3.04
N TYR A 211 -11.23 2.85 -3.51
CA TYR A 211 -10.39 4.01 -3.86
C TYR A 211 -9.95 3.96 -5.33
N PRO A 212 -10.87 4.18 -6.29
CA PRO A 212 -10.57 4.11 -7.73
C PRO A 212 -9.60 5.20 -8.19
N ASN A 213 -9.56 6.33 -7.47
CA ASN A 213 -8.72 7.48 -7.78
C ASN A 213 -7.37 7.45 -7.05
N ALA A 214 -6.99 6.33 -6.41
CA ALA A 214 -5.76 6.28 -5.65
C ALA A 214 -4.52 6.54 -6.53
N CYS A 215 -3.58 7.33 -6.02
CA CYS A 215 -2.30 7.62 -6.65
C CYS A 215 -1.34 6.44 -6.41
N LYS A 216 -1.11 5.63 -7.45
CA LYS A 216 -0.35 4.38 -7.40
C LYS A 216 0.88 4.44 -8.30
N ASP A 217 1.86 3.59 -8.01
CA ASP A 217 2.96 3.34 -8.95
C ASP A 217 2.66 2.11 -9.83
N GLU A 218 3.60 1.75 -10.70
CA GLU A 218 3.47 0.60 -11.60
C GLU A 218 3.24 -0.74 -10.87
N LYS A 219 3.62 -0.84 -9.59
CA LYS A 219 3.49 -2.05 -8.78
C LYS A 219 2.24 -2.06 -7.90
N GLY A 220 1.43 -0.99 -7.94
CA GLY A 220 0.27 -0.80 -7.06
C GLY A 220 0.65 -0.02 -5.81
#